data_AF-A0A061IHT2-F1
#
_entry.id   AF-A0A061IHT2-F1
#
_cell.length_a   1.000
_cell.length_b   1.000
_cell.length_c   1.000
_cell.angle_alpha   90.00
_cell.angle_beta   90.00
_cell.angle_gamma   90.00
#
_symmetry.space_group_name_H-M   'P 1'
#
loop_
_entity.id
_entity.type
_entity.pdbx_description
1 polymer ?
#
loop_
_entity_poly.entity_id
_entity_poly.type
_entity_poly.pdbx_seq_one_letter_code
_entity_poly.pdbx_strand_id
1 'polypeptide(L)'
;MSLVVFGQHVYIVLLEARRGHQILELVKDNCEPPCGLYNHIQLSSNLMPGCDYSLFKDGIEPMWEDEKNKRGGRWLITLNKQQRRSDLDRFWLETLLCLIGESFDDYSDDVCGAVVNVRAKGDKIAIWTTECENRDAVTHIGRVYKERLGLPPKIVIGYQSHADTATKSGSTTKNRITVSVTPEPADVFLARIVTAG
;
A
#
# COMPACT_ATOMS: atom_id res chain seq x y z
N MET A 1 19.44 3.32 2.59
CA MET A 1 18.41 3.82 1.66
C MET A 1 19.01 4.98 0.92
N SER A 2 19.21 4.86 -0.40
CA SER A 2 19.68 5.98 -1.20
C SER A 2 18.50 6.47 -2.03
N LEU A 3 18.21 7.75 -1.92
CA LEU A 3 17.21 8.39 -2.77
C LEU A 3 17.96 8.90 -3.99
N VAL A 4 17.61 8.41 -5.17
CA VAL A 4 18.15 8.89 -6.43
C VAL A 4 17.07 9.75 -7.07
N VAL A 5 17.31 11.06 -7.14
CA VAL A 5 16.38 12.01 -7.74
C VAL A 5 16.77 12.21 -9.21
N PHE A 6 15.82 12.01 -10.12
CA PHE A 6 15.99 12.29 -11.55
C PHE A 6 14.82 13.15 -12.05
N GLY A 7 15.04 14.47 -12.17
CA GLY A 7 14.01 15.41 -12.61
C GLY A 7 12.85 15.53 -11.61
N GLN A 8 11.60 15.30 -12.07
CA GLN A 8 10.39 15.31 -11.24
C GLN A 8 10.17 13.98 -10.49
N HIS A 9 10.94 12.95 -10.81
CA HIS A 9 10.77 11.59 -10.28
C HIS A 9 11.79 11.31 -9.18
N VAL A 10 11.33 10.73 -8.06
CA VAL A 10 12.21 10.29 -6.98
C VAL A 10 12.25 8.77 -6.98
N TYR A 11 13.38 8.20 -7.37
CA TYR A 11 13.61 6.77 -7.31
C TYR A 11 14.12 6.40 -5.91
N ILE A 12 13.41 5.50 -5.25
CA ILE A 12 13.90 4.90 -4.00
C ILE A 12 14.79 3.73 -4.40
N VAL A 13 16.10 3.96 -4.52
CA VAL A 13 17.09 2.93 -4.82
C VAL A 13 17.85 2.58 -3.53
N LEU A 14 17.39 1.58 -2.80
CA LEU A 14 18.20 1.01 -1.73
C LEU A 14 19.40 0.28 -2.36
N LEU A 15 20.57 0.92 -2.33
CA LEU A 15 21.86 0.42 -2.84
C LEU A 15 22.34 -0.94 -2.27
N GLU A 16 21.50 -1.68 -1.53
CA GLU A 16 21.93 -2.91 -0.84
C GLU A 16 20.85 -3.99 -0.72
N ALA A 17 19.87 -4.05 -1.63
CA ALA A 17 19.08 -5.27 -1.79
C ALA A 17 19.84 -6.26 -2.70
N ARG A 18 20.66 -7.11 -2.08
CA ARG A 18 21.35 -8.23 -2.74
C ARG A 18 20.33 -9.25 -3.24
N ARG A 19 19.84 -9.06 -4.48
CA ARG A 19 19.30 -10.02 -5.48
C ARG A 19 18.08 -9.39 -6.16
N GLY A 20 18.18 -9.18 -7.47
CA GLY A 20 17.07 -8.66 -8.29
C GLY A 20 16.88 -7.15 -8.15
N HIS A 21 17.24 -6.39 -9.19
CA HIS A 21 17.07 -4.95 -9.17
C HIS A 21 15.59 -4.62 -9.43
N GLN A 22 14.77 -4.47 -8.40
CA GLN A 22 13.44 -3.88 -8.55
C GLN A 22 13.55 -2.36 -8.34
N ILE A 23 13.29 -1.61 -9.40
CA ILE A 23 13.22 -0.15 -9.34
C ILE A 23 11.78 0.22 -8.96
N LEU A 24 11.63 1.00 -7.89
CA LEU A 24 10.36 1.58 -7.48
C LEU A 24 10.42 3.09 -7.66
N GLU A 25 9.40 3.64 -8.29
CA GLU A 25 9.29 5.07 -8.56
C GLU A 25 8.31 5.72 -7.59
N LEU A 26 8.80 6.66 -6.77
CA LEU A 26 7.96 7.47 -5.88
C LEU A 26 7.59 8.76 -6.61
N VAL A 27 6.29 8.93 -6.85
CA VAL A 27 5.71 10.09 -7.54
C VAL A 27 4.83 10.88 -6.56
N LYS A 28 4.95 12.21 -6.60
CA LYS A 28 4.09 13.14 -5.86
C LYS A 28 3.04 13.71 -6.80
N ASP A 29 1.79 13.27 -6.65
CA ASP A 29 0.69 13.66 -7.54
C ASP A 29 -0.17 14.79 -6.93
N ASN A 30 -0.87 15.54 -7.79
CA ASN A 30 -1.90 16.53 -7.43
C ASN A 30 -1.47 17.68 -6.50
N CYS A 31 -0.20 18.10 -6.51
CA CYS A 31 0.23 19.32 -5.81
C CYS A 31 0.07 20.55 -6.71
N GLU A 32 -0.70 21.56 -6.27
CA GLU A 32 -0.79 22.84 -7.00
C GLU A 32 0.58 23.55 -7.10
N PRO A 33 0.81 24.39 -8.12
CA PRO A 33 2.12 24.96 -8.44
C PRO A 33 2.87 25.79 -7.38
N PRO A 34 2.31 26.33 -6.26
CA PRO A 34 3.15 26.94 -5.23
C PRO A 34 3.80 25.91 -4.27
N CYS A 35 3.63 24.60 -4.49
CA CYS A 35 4.40 23.54 -3.82
C CYS A 35 5.89 23.50 -4.23
N GLY A 36 6.53 24.66 -4.36
CA GLY A 36 7.93 24.81 -4.70
C GLY A 36 8.82 24.39 -3.54
N LEU A 37 9.08 23.09 -3.41
CA LEU A 37 10.38 22.62 -2.94
C LEU A 37 10.72 21.33 -3.67
N TYR A 38 11.23 21.51 -4.89
CA TYR A 38 12.02 20.51 -5.59
C TYR A 38 13.07 19.96 -4.62
N ASN A 39 13.13 18.63 -4.47
CA ASN A 39 14.18 17.85 -3.79
C ASN A 39 14.02 17.48 -2.30
N HIS A 40 12.88 17.70 -1.65
CA HIS A 40 12.65 17.15 -0.30
C HIS A 40 11.37 16.31 -0.23
N ILE A 41 11.54 14.99 -0.08
CA ILE A 41 10.43 14.11 0.32
C ILE A 41 9.98 14.54 1.71
N GLN A 42 8.72 14.96 1.81
CA GLN A 42 8.10 15.29 3.08
C GLN A 42 7.44 14.05 3.66
N LEU A 43 7.30 14.03 4.99
CA LEU A 43 6.44 13.05 5.65
C LEU A 43 5.01 13.16 5.11
N SER A 44 4.34 12.03 4.95
CA SER A 44 2.97 11.96 4.43
C SER A 44 2.01 12.82 5.26
N SER A 45 2.20 12.92 6.57
CA SER A 45 1.42 13.78 7.48
C SER A 45 1.58 15.28 7.24
N ASN A 46 2.68 15.69 6.61
CA ASN A 46 3.00 17.09 6.30
C ASN A 46 2.57 17.50 4.89
N LEU A 47 2.05 16.56 4.10
CA LEU A 47 1.48 16.89 2.80
C LEU A 47 0.25 17.80 2.95
N MET A 48 0.10 18.72 1.99
CA MET A 48 -1.10 19.53 1.91
C MET A 48 -2.31 18.64 1.58
N PRO A 49 -3.48 18.89 2.19
CA PRO A 49 -4.70 18.17 1.82
C PRO A 49 -4.98 18.32 0.32
N GLY A 50 -5.15 17.19 -0.37
CA GLY A 50 -5.29 17.12 -1.82
C GLY A 50 -4.09 16.46 -2.51
N CYS A 51 -2.92 16.45 -1.87
CA CYS A 51 -1.73 15.80 -2.39
C CYS A 51 -1.71 14.30 -2.12
N ASP A 52 -1.02 13.58 -3.01
CA ASP A 52 -0.87 12.13 -2.99
C ASP A 52 0.61 11.74 -3.14
N TYR A 53 0.99 10.60 -2.56
CA TYR A 53 2.21 9.88 -2.96
C TYR A 53 1.82 8.53 -3.52
N SER A 54 2.53 8.12 -4.56
CA SER A 54 2.36 6.85 -5.25
C SER A 54 3.73 6.19 -5.38
N LEU A 55 3.88 4.93 -4.97
CA LEU A 55 5.09 4.12 -5.17
C LEU A 55 4.71 2.87 -5.97
N PHE A 56 5.19 2.75 -7.20
CA PHE A 56 4.87 1.62 -8.08
C PHE A 56 6.13 0.97 -8.62
N LYS A 57 6.00 -0.30 -9.02
CA LYS A 57 7.03 -1.01 -9.76
C LYS A 57 7.28 -0.32 -11.10
N ASP A 58 8.54 -0.33 -11.53
CA ASP A 58 8.95 0.23 -12.81
C ASP A 58 8.08 -0.29 -13.96
N GLY A 59 7.67 0.63 -14.85
CA GLY A 59 6.78 0.36 -15.97
C GLY A 59 5.29 0.16 -15.60
N ILE A 60 4.88 0.39 -14.35
CA ILE A 60 3.46 0.40 -13.95
C ILE A 60 3.06 1.81 -13.54
N GLU A 61 2.12 2.40 -14.27
CA GLU A 61 1.60 3.72 -13.95
C GLU A 61 0.60 3.64 -12.77
N PRO A 62 0.57 4.63 -11.86
CA PRO A 62 -0.33 4.68 -10.70
C PRO A 62 -1.78 5.03 -11.07
N MET A 63 -2.29 4.47 -12.18
CA MET A 63 -3.61 4.71 -12.72
C MET A 63 -4.35 3.39 -12.98
N TRP A 64 -5.68 3.42 -12.94
CA TRP A 64 -6.50 2.21 -13.05
C TRP A 64 -6.61 1.73 -14.51
N GLU A 65 -6.26 2.58 -15.47
CA GLU A 65 -6.21 2.30 -16.90
C GLU A 65 -4.98 1.47 -17.30
N ASP A 66 -3.92 1.46 -16.48
CA ASP A 66 -2.72 0.68 -16.72
C ASP A 66 -3.06 -0.81 -16.86
N GLU A 67 -2.42 -1.49 -17.82
CA GLU A 67 -2.67 -2.89 -18.14
C GLU A 67 -2.50 -3.82 -16.92
N LYS A 68 -1.58 -3.49 -16.00
CA LYS A 68 -1.36 -4.22 -14.76
C LYS A 68 -2.37 -3.90 -13.67
N ASN A 69 -3.06 -2.76 -13.73
CA ASN A 69 -4.00 -2.34 -12.68
C ASN A 69 -5.47 -2.55 -13.07
N LYS A 70 -5.82 -2.55 -14.37
CA LYS A 70 -7.23 -2.52 -14.81
C LYS A 70 -8.10 -3.70 -14.34
N ARG A 71 -7.51 -4.90 -14.20
CA ARG A 71 -8.19 -6.08 -13.63
C ARG A 71 -7.97 -6.25 -12.13
N GLY A 72 -7.19 -5.35 -11.56
CA GLY A 72 -6.74 -5.41 -10.19
C GLY A 72 -7.70 -4.81 -9.19
N GLY A 73 -7.14 -4.52 -8.04
CA GLY A 73 -7.84 -3.86 -6.95
C GLY A 73 -6.86 -3.41 -5.89
N ARG A 74 -7.42 -2.98 -4.76
CA ARG A 74 -6.64 -2.43 -3.67
C ARG A 74 -7.13 -2.83 -2.29
N TRP A 75 -6.19 -3.12 -1.40
CA TRP A 75 -6.43 -3.14 0.04
C TRP A 75 -6.47 -1.71 0.56
N LEU A 76 -7.60 -1.29 1.12
CA LEU A 76 -7.80 0.10 1.55
C LEU A 76 -7.82 0.22 3.07
N ILE A 77 -7.00 1.13 3.59
CA ILE A 77 -7.00 1.58 4.98
C ILE A 77 -7.42 3.03 5.00
N THR A 78 -8.39 3.36 5.85
CA THR A 78 -8.85 4.74 6.04
C THR A 78 -8.51 5.19 7.45
N LEU A 79 -7.83 6.33 7.54
CA LEU A 79 -7.42 6.98 8.78
C LEU A 79 -8.27 8.22 8.99
N ASN A 80 -8.72 8.44 10.22
CA ASN A 80 -9.34 9.71 10.58
C ASN A 80 -8.28 10.79 10.82
N LYS A 81 -8.72 12.05 10.96
CA LYS A 81 -7.83 13.20 11.15
C LYS A 81 -6.96 13.11 12.42
N GLN A 82 -7.44 12.45 13.47
CA GLN A 82 -6.66 12.28 14.72
C GLN A 82 -5.50 11.32 14.49
N GLN A 83 -5.74 10.25 13.73
CA GLN A 83 -4.73 9.24 13.38
C GLN A 83 -3.66 9.75 12.42
N ARG A 84 -3.87 10.89 11.73
CA ARG A 84 -2.85 11.46 10.83
C ARG A 84 -1.52 11.67 11.53
N ARG A 85 -1.54 12.20 12.75
CA ARG A 85 -0.32 12.55 13.48
C ARG A 85 0.36 11.35 14.13
N SER A 86 -0.40 10.31 14.49
CA SER A 86 0.11 9.12 15.19
C SER A 86 0.49 7.99 14.25
N ASP A 87 -0.28 7.78 13.18
CA ASP A 87 -0.26 6.53 12.43
C ASP A 87 0.07 6.70 10.95
N LEU A 88 -0.25 7.84 10.31
CA LEU A 88 -0.10 7.97 8.84
C LEU A 88 1.34 7.75 8.37
N ASP A 89 2.31 8.41 9.01
CA ASP A 89 3.72 8.30 8.61
C ASP A 89 4.26 6.90 8.86
N ARG A 90 3.90 6.31 10.00
CA ARG A 90 4.30 4.95 10.38
C ARG A 90 3.72 3.92 9.41
N PHE A 91 2.42 4.00 9.13
CA PHE A 91 1.75 3.09 8.21
C PHE A 91 2.27 3.26 6.79
N TRP A 92 2.49 4.49 6.34
CA TRP A 92 3.06 4.72 5.03
C TRP A 92 4.47 4.15 4.93
N LEU A 93 5.35 4.42 5.90
CA LEU A 93 6.70 3.87 5.93
C LEU A 93 6.70 2.34 5.92
N GLU A 94 5.90 1.71 6.78
CA GLU A 94 5.80 0.24 6.81
C GLU A 94 5.27 -0.33 5.48
N THR A 95 4.36 0.38 4.82
CA THR A 95 3.90 0.02 3.47
C THR A 95 5.04 0.04 2.46
N LEU A 96 5.84 1.12 2.44
CA LEU A 96 7.01 1.22 1.57
C LEU A 96 8.00 0.07 1.85
N LEU A 97 8.25 -0.24 3.13
CA LEU A 97 9.13 -1.34 3.53
C LEU A 97 8.59 -2.71 3.08
N CYS A 98 7.27 -2.93 3.13
CA CYS A 98 6.66 -4.17 2.64
C CYS A 98 6.86 -4.35 1.12
N LEU A 99 6.71 -3.26 0.35
CA LEU A 99 6.87 -3.28 -1.11
C LEU A 99 8.33 -3.52 -1.51
N ILE A 100 9.26 -2.81 -0.87
CA ILE A 100 10.69 -2.91 -1.16
C ILE A 100 11.28 -4.23 -0.67
N GLY A 101 10.85 -4.68 0.50
CA GLY A 101 11.35 -5.90 1.13
C GLY A 101 10.65 -7.16 0.64
N GLU A 102 9.82 -7.08 -0.40
CA GLU A 102 9.06 -8.21 -0.97
C GLU A 102 8.41 -9.07 0.12
N SER A 103 7.75 -8.40 1.08
CA SER A 103 7.27 -9.05 2.30
C SER A 103 6.06 -9.95 2.09
N PHE A 104 5.60 -10.15 0.85
CA PHE A 104 4.43 -10.94 0.50
C PHE A 104 4.79 -12.31 -0.11
N ASP A 105 6.02 -12.78 0.14
CA ASP A 105 6.54 -14.06 -0.31
C ASP A 105 6.31 -14.25 -1.83
N ASP A 106 5.83 -15.43 -2.24
CA ASP A 106 5.53 -15.80 -3.64
C ASP A 106 4.45 -14.91 -4.30
N TYR A 107 3.71 -14.12 -3.52
CA TYR A 107 2.68 -13.20 -4.02
C TYR A 107 3.18 -11.76 -4.18
N SER A 108 4.47 -11.49 -3.97
CA SER A 108 5.06 -10.16 -4.17
C SER A 108 4.96 -9.70 -5.64
N ASP A 109 4.90 -10.64 -6.59
CA ASP A 109 4.69 -10.34 -8.01
C ASP A 109 3.28 -9.84 -8.33
N ASP A 110 2.27 -10.24 -7.55
CA ASP A 110 0.90 -9.74 -7.68
C ASP A 110 0.74 -8.29 -7.21
N VAL A 111 1.71 -7.72 -6.49
CA VAL A 111 1.68 -6.32 -6.03
C VAL A 111 2.20 -5.37 -7.10
N CYS A 112 1.39 -4.38 -7.47
CA CYS A 112 1.75 -3.33 -8.41
C CYS A 112 2.46 -2.15 -7.73
N GLY A 113 1.93 -1.73 -6.58
CA GLY A 113 2.36 -0.51 -5.92
C GLY A 113 1.48 -0.12 -4.74
N ALA A 114 1.70 1.07 -4.20
CA ALA A 114 0.95 1.62 -3.11
C ALA A 114 0.71 3.13 -3.28
N VAL A 115 -0.39 3.62 -2.70
CA VAL A 115 -0.79 5.02 -2.75
C VAL A 115 -1.16 5.49 -1.34
N VAL A 116 -0.73 6.69 -0.97
CA VAL A 116 -1.26 7.43 0.17
C VAL A 116 -1.96 8.70 -0.31
N ASN A 117 -3.21 8.87 0.11
CA ASN A 117 -4.02 10.04 -0.18
C ASN A 117 -4.24 10.88 1.06
N VAL A 118 -3.77 12.12 1.04
CA VAL A 118 -3.96 13.05 2.16
C VAL A 118 -5.15 13.95 1.86
N ARG A 119 -6.21 13.87 2.68
CA ARG A 119 -7.47 14.62 2.43
C ARG A 119 -7.99 15.25 3.70
N ALA A 120 -8.74 16.35 3.59
CA ALA A 120 -9.24 17.07 4.76
C ALA A 120 -10.17 16.22 5.67
N LYS A 121 -10.94 15.29 5.08
CA LYS A 121 -11.90 14.44 5.80
C LYS A 121 -11.27 13.19 6.44
N GLY A 122 -10.05 12.83 6.06
CA GLY A 122 -9.40 11.60 6.47
C GLY A 122 -8.49 11.07 5.37
N ASP A 123 -7.45 10.37 5.78
CA ASP A 123 -6.41 9.90 4.88
C ASP A 123 -6.66 8.46 4.47
N LYS A 124 -6.07 8.06 3.36
CA LYS A 124 -6.17 6.70 2.85
C LYS A 124 -4.79 6.18 2.51
N ILE A 125 -4.53 4.92 2.84
CA ILE A 125 -3.38 4.18 2.35
C ILE A 125 -3.91 2.96 1.63
N ALA A 126 -3.35 2.65 0.46
CA ALA A 126 -3.76 1.50 -0.31
C ALA A 126 -2.59 0.76 -0.94
N ILE A 127 -2.60 -0.57 -0.91
CA ILE A 127 -1.75 -1.43 -1.73
C ILE A 127 -2.58 -1.90 -2.92
N TRP A 128 -2.03 -1.78 -4.12
CA TRP A 128 -2.65 -2.17 -5.38
C TRP A 128 -2.07 -3.51 -5.85
N THR A 129 -2.95 -4.39 -6.32
CA THR A 129 -2.59 -5.72 -6.83
C THR A 129 -3.16 -5.93 -8.22
N THR A 130 -2.48 -6.76 -9.02
CA THR A 130 -2.72 -6.84 -10.47
C THR A 130 -4.00 -7.58 -10.87
N GLU A 131 -4.42 -8.58 -10.08
CA GLU A 131 -5.58 -9.42 -10.40
C GLU A 131 -6.51 -9.54 -9.19
N CYS A 132 -7.73 -9.01 -9.31
CA CYS A 132 -8.70 -9.01 -8.21
C CYS A 132 -9.38 -10.37 -8.01
N GLU A 133 -9.30 -11.27 -8.99
CA GLU A 133 -9.88 -12.61 -8.92
C GLU A 133 -8.94 -13.65 -8.30
N ASN A 134 -7.64 -13.36 -8.20
CA ASN A 134 -6.67 -14.20 -7.52
C ASN A 134 -6.87 -14.12 -5.99
N ARG A 135 -7.88 -14.83 -5.49
CA ARG A 135 -8.32 -14.75 -4.08
C ARG A 135 -7.23 -15.16 -3.10
N ASP A 136 -6.41 -16.14 -3.45
CA ASP A 136 -5.36 -16.64 -2.57
C ASP A 136 -4.28 -15.57 -2.38
N ALA A 137 -3.78 -14.99 -3.48
CA ALA A 137 -2.83 -13.89 -3.44
C ALA A 137 -3.39 -12.67 -2.70
N VAL A 138 -4.60 -12.22 -3.08
CA VAL A 138 -5.22 -11.04 -2.47
C VAL A 138 -5.42 -11.24 -0.97
N THR A 139 -5.90 -12.41 -0.55
CA THR A 139 -6.14 -12.69 0.87
C THR A 139 -4.82 -12.80 1.65
N HIS A 140 -3.81 -13.46 1.08
CA HIS A 140 -2.48 -13.56 1.69
C HIS A 140 -1.86 -12.18 1.89
N ILE A 141 -1.78 -11.38 0.81
CA ILE A 141 -1.26 -10.00 0.85
C ILE A 141 -1.98 -9.18 1.92
N GLY A 142 -3.32 -9.26 1.97
CA GLY A 142 -4.11 -8.53 2.96
C GLY A 142 -3.81 -8.95 4.41
N ARG A 143 -3.61 -10.25 4.66
CA ARG A 143 -3.27 -10.78 5.99
C ARG A 143 -1.90 -10.30 6.44
N VAL A 144 -0.89 -10.50 5.60
CA VAL A 144 0.49 -10.08 5.89
C VAL A 144 0.54 -8.57 6.08
N TYR A 145 -0.08 -7.80 5.18
CA TYR A 145 -0.10 -6.35 5.30
C TYR A 145 -0.74 -5.87 6.61
N LYS A 146 -1.87 -6.46 7.00
CA LYS A 146 -2.53 -6.13 8.26
C LYS A 146 -1.64 -6.42 9.47
N GLU A 147 -0.93 -7.55 9.46
CA GLU A 147 0.01 -7.96 10.50
C GLU A 147 1.21 -7.00 10.59
N ARG A 148 1.84 -6.67 9.45
CA ARG A 148 2.97 -5.74 9.37
C ARG A 148 2.65 -4.37 9.93
N LEU A 149 1.43 -3.87 9.66
CA LEU A 149 0.98 -2.59 10.21
C LEU A 149 0.65 -2.64 11.72
N GLY A 150 0.57 -3.83 12.31
CA GLY A 150 0.17 -4.01 13.71
C GLY A 150 -1.27 -3.59 13.97
N LEU A 151 -2.16 -3.74 12.97
CA LEU A 151 -3.56 -3.35 13.14
C LEU A 151 -4.27 -4.29 14.14
N PRO A 152 -5.07 -3.74 15.08
CA PRO A 152 -5.79 -4.56 16.04
C PRO A 152 -6.68 -5.60 15.34
N PRO A 153 -6.90 -6.79 15.93
CA PRO A 153 -7.71 -7.86 15.33
C PRO A 153 -9.10 -7.40 14.89
N LYS A 154 -9.71 -6.52 15.70
CA LYS A 154 -11.02 -5.90 15.49
C LYS A 154 -11.11 -5.00 14.26
N ILE A 155 -9.99 -4.44 13.79
CA ILE A 155 -9.98 -3.58 12.59
C ILE A 155 -10.02 -4.48 11.36
N VAL A 156 -11.10 -4.39 10.60
CA VAL A 156 -11.25 -5.11 9.33
C VAL A 156 -10.78 -4.18 8.21
N ILE A 157 -9.83 -4.65 7.40
CA ILE A 157 -9.47 -3.98 6.15
C ILE A 157 -10.26 -4.59 5.00
N GLY A 158 -10.56 -3.77 3.98
CA GLY A 158 -11.38 -4.15 2.84
C GLY A 158 -10.60 -4.07 1.54
N TYR A 159 -10.82 -5.06 0.67
CA TYR A 159 -10.30 -5.09 -0.69
C TYR A 159 -11.37 -4.65 -1.67
N GLN A 160 -11.03 -3.72 -2.56
CA GLN A 160 -11.94 -3.12 -3.55
C GLN A 160 -11.35 -3.30 -4.94
N SER A 161 -12.12 -3.80 -5.91
CA SER A 161 -11.64 -3.80 -7.30
C SER A 161 -11.57 -2.38 -7.85
N HIS A 162 -10.69 -2.19 -8.83
CA HIS A 162 -10.62 -0.91 -9.55
C HIS A 162 -11.89 -0.69 -10.40
N ALA A 163 -12.40 -1.71 -11.08
CA ALA A 163 -13.64 -1.63 -11.87
C ALA A 163 -14.86 -1.20 -11.04
N ASP A 164 -15.06 -1.79 -9.85
CA ASP A 164 -16.17 -1.42 -8.95
C ASP A 164 -15.98 0.00 -8.39
N THR A 165 -14.73 0.45 -8.21
CA THR A 165 -14.42 1.79 -7.70
C THR A 165 -14.63 2.85 -8.77
N ALA A 166 -14.33 2.56 -10.03
CA ALA A 166 -14.45 3.48 -11.17
C ALA A 166 -15.92 3.73 -11.57
N THR A 167 -16.77 2.71 -11.45
CA THR A 167 -18.18 2.77 -11.90
C THR A 167 -19.16 3.22 -10.81
N LYS A 168 -18.69 3.51 -9.59
CA LYS A 168 -19.58 3.81 -8.47
C LYS A 168 -20.28 5.17 -8.62
N SER A 169 -21.56 5.20 -8.25
CA SER A 169 -22.35 6.44 -8.12
C SER A 169 -22.47 6.95 -6.68
N GLY A 170 -21.87 6.25 -5.70
CA GLY A 170 -21.92 6.57 -4.27
C GLY A 170 -20.55 6.84 -3.64
N SER A 171 -20.53 7.25 -2.37
CA SER A 171 -19.30 7.64 -1.66
C SER A 171 -18.37 6.44 -1.35
N THR A 172 -18.91 5.24 -1.19
CA THR A 172 -18.18 4.04 -0.73
C THR A 172 -18.31 2.88 -1.71
N THR A 173 -17.19 2.26 -2.09
CA THR A 173 -17.17 1.04 -2.93
C THR A 173 -17.43 -0.20 -2.06
N LYS A 174 -18.19 -1.17 -2.56
CA LYS A 174 -18.39 -2.45 -1.87
C LYS A 174 -17.07 -3.23 -1.83
N ASN A 175 -16.72 -3.79 -0.67
CA ASN A 175 -15.54 -4.64 -0.55
C ASN A 175 -15.83 -6.02 -1.15
N ARG A 176 -14.90 -6.54 -1.95
CA ARG A 176 -14.95 -7.89 -2.51
C ARG A 176 -14.45 -8.93 -1.52
N ILE A 177 -13.40 -8.60 -0.77
CA ILE A 177 -12.79 -9.43 0.27
C ILE A 177 -12.57 -8.54 1.49
N THR A 178 -12.75 -9.09 2.68
CA THR A 178 -12.40 -8.42 3.93
C THR A 178 -11.52 -9.33 4.75
N VAL A 179 -10.44 -8.79 5.31
CA VAL A 179 -9.54 -9.54 6.19
C VAL A 179 -9.73 -9.04 7.63
N SER A 180 -10.25 -9.92 8.47
CA SER A 180 -10.10 -9.86 9.93
C SER A 180 -8.91 -10.75 10.33
N VAL A 181 -8.23 -10.39 11.41
CA VAL A 181 -7.29 -11.32 12.03
C VAL A 181 -8.16 -12.07 13.01
N THR A 182 -8.56 -13.28 12.66
CA THR A 182 -8.97 -14.24 13.68
C THR A 182 -7.70 -14.59 14.46
N PRO A 183 -7.70 -14.52 15.79
CA PRO A 183 -6.61 -15.16 16.53
C PRO A 183 -6.50 -16.59 16.03
N GLU A 184 -5.29 -17.01 15.64
CA GLU A 184 -5.04 -18.40 15.29
C GLU A 184 -5.60 -19.27 16.42
N PRO A 185 -6.40 -20.30 16.11
CA PRO A 185 -6.85 -21.19 17.14
C PRO A 185 -5.60 -21.83 17.80
N ALA A 186 -5.64 -21.96 19.13
CA ALA A 186 -4.45 -22.26 19.94
C ALA A 186 -3.77 -23.60 19.57
N ASP A 187 -4.50 -24.48 18.89
CA ASP A 187 -4.04 -25.75 18.32
C ASP A 187 -3.01 -25.58 17.20
N VAL A 188 -3.14 -24.56 16.34
CA VAL A 188 -2.18 -24.28 15.27
C VAL A 188 -0.88 -23.68 15.81
N PHE A 189 -0.98 -22.84 16.84
CA PHE A 189 0.18 -22.27 17.54
C PHE A 189 1.01 -23.37 18.24
N LEU A 190 0.35 -24.32 18.89
CA LEU A 190 1.00 -25.48 19.49
C LEU A 190 1.65 -26.39 18.44
N ALA A 191 1.02 -26.60 17.28
CA ALA A 191 1.60 -27.40 16.20
C ALA A 191 2.94 -26.82 15.69
N ARG A 192 3.08 -25.50 15.62
CA ARG A 192 4.34 -24.85 15.21
C ARG A 192 5.43 -24.95 16.28
N ILE A 193 5.07 -24.90 17.57
CA ILE A 193 6.04 -25.12 18.67
C ILE A 193 6.53 -26.57 18.67
N VAL A 194 5.64 -27.54 18.46
CA VAL A 194 5.99 -28.97 18.48
C VAL A 194 6.84 -29.38 17.27
N THR A 195 6.69 -28.72 16.12
CA THR A 195 7.46 -29.05 14.90
C THR A 195 8.82 -28.33 14.85
N ALA A 196 9.08 -27.37 15.74
CA ALA A 196 10.32 -26.59 15.80
C ALA A 196 11.31 -27.08 16.89
N GLY A 197 11.03 -28.22 17.53
CA GLY A 197 11.92 -28.91 18.46
C GLY A 197 12.30 -30.29 17.94
#